data_AF-A0A8C7CTV8-F1
#
_entry.id   AF-A0A8C7CTV8-F1
#
_cell.length_a   1.000
_cell.length_b   1.000
_cell.length_c   1.000
_cell.angle_alpha   90.00
_cell.angle_beta   90.00
_cell.angle_gamma   90.00
#
_symmetry.space_group_name_H-M   'P 1'
#
loop_
_entity.id
_entity.type
_entity.pdbx_description
1 polymer ?
#
loop_
_entity_poly.entity_id
_entity_poly.type
_entity_poly.pdbx_seq_one_letter_code
_entity_poly.pdbx_strand_id
1 'polypeptide(L)'
;MAIPCLCSMAPRGLAPNTRLNNGSMALIAAGNTSRSEFIKHLKRYNSVNNHFSFSFVETHTVRAVRLRPRSQRSWSDDPWNVNGDLREVPSELLIRVHPQLLTLFGGDIEEAEEAHIKCSCI
;
A
#
# COMPACT_ATOMS: atom_id res chain seq x y z
N MET A 1 -10.10 8.00 -11.90
CA MET A 1 -9.52 7.37 -10.68
C MET A 1 -8.34 8.18 -10.17
N ALA A 2 -8.27 8.55 -8.89
CA ALA A 2 -7.06 9.18 -8.33
C ALA A 2 -6.03 8.09 -7.97
N ILE A 3 -4.86 8.10 -8.64
CA ILE A 3 -3.77 7.18 -8.35
C ILE A 3 -2.94 7.75 -7.20
N PRO A 4 -2.84 7.09 -6.04
CA PRO A 4 -2.06 7.59 -4.92
C PRO A 4 -0.59 7.76 -5.29
N CYS A 5 -0.02 8.92 -4.91
CA CYS A 5 1.41 9.23 -5.05
C CYS A 5 1.93 9.16 -6.50
N LEU A 6 1.10 9.52 -7.48
CA LEU A 6 1.52 9.67 -8.88
C LEU A 6 2.62 10.74 -9.02
N CYS A 7 3.78 10.36 -9.53
CA CYS A 7 4.90 11.29 -9.77
C CYS A 7 5.82 10.77 -10.89
N SER A 8 6.81 11.56 -11.30
CA SER A 8 7.79 11.17 -12.33
C SER A 8 8.62 9.93 -11.97
N MET A 9 8.70 9.58 -10.69
CA MET A 9 9.42 8.39 -10.19
C MET A 9 8.52 7.16 -10.07
N ALA A 10 7.20 7.36 -10.04
CA ALA A 10 6.18 6.33 -9.94
C ALA A 10 5.00 6.73 -10.85
N PRO A 11 5.15 6.62 -12.18
CA PRO A 11 4.13 7.05 -13.16
C PRO A 11 2.83 6.23 -13.11
N ARG A 12 2.79 5.17 -12.29
CA ARG A 12 1.57 4.39 -11.99
C ARG A 12 1.21 4.43 -10.50
N GLY A 13 1.83 5.31 -9.74
CA GLY A 13 1.68 5.41 -8.29
C GLY A 13 2.30 4.26 -7.51
N LEU A 14 2.22 4.37 -6.18
CA LEU A 14 2.76 3.36 -5.25
C LEU A 14 1.80 2.19 -5.01
N ALA A 15 0.50 2.41 -5.25
CA ALA A 15 -0.55 1.43 -5.06
C ALA A 15 -1.56 1.51 -6.22
N PRO A 16 -1.16 1.08 -7.43
CA PRO A 16 -1.93 1.27 -8.67
C PRO A 16 -3.33 0.63 -8.64
N ASN A 17 -3.51 -0.41 -7.83
CA ASN A 17 -4.75 -1.18 -7.76
C ASN A 17 -5.68 -0.69 -6.63
N THR A 18 -5.30 0.33 -5.87
CA THR A 18 -6.12 0.87 -4.78
C THR A 18 -7.17 1.82 -5.32
N ARG A 19 -8.41 1.67 -4.85
CA ARG A 19 -9.53 2.56 -5.19
C ARG A 19 -10.04 3.24 -3.92
N LEU A 20 -10.36 4.53 -4.00
CA LEU A 20 -10.82 5.30 -2.83
C LEU A 20 -12.23 4.89 -2.37
N ASN A 21 -13.05 4.31 -3.25
CA ASN A 21 -14.47 4.06 -3.01
C ASN A 21 -14.82 2.59 -2.71
N ASN A 22 -13.85 1.66 -2.75
CA ASN A 22 -14.13 0.23 -2.61
C ASN A 22 -14.04 -0.29 -1.15
N GLY A 23 -13.83 0.63 -0.19
CA GLY A 23 -13.78 0.29 1.24
C GLY A 23 -12.60 -0.60 1.63
N SER A 24 -11.47 -0.52 0.89
CA SER A 24 -10.26 -1.29 1.16
C SER A 24 -9.00 -0.43 1.16
N MET A 25 -7.91 -0.95 1.70
CA MET A 25 -6.57 -0.38 1.64
C MET A 25 -5.58 -1.42 1.10
N ALA A 26 -4.51 -0.96 0.46
CA ALA A 26 -3.38 -1.81 0.13
C ALA A 26 -2.41 -1.90 1.33
N LEU A 27 -2.11 -3.12 1.75
CA LEU A 27 -1.01 -3.45 2.65
C LEU A 27 0.14 -4.02 1.81
N ILE A 28 1.28 -3.35 1.82
CA ILE A 28 2.50 -3.78 1.13
C ILE A 28 3.57 -4.00 2.19
N ALA A 29 4.09 -5.22 2.30
CA ALA A 29 5.14 -5.56 3.25
C ALA A 29 6.41 -5.97 2.50
N ALA A 30 7.54 -5.38 2.89
CA ALA A 30 8.86 -5.78 2.40
C ALA A 30 9.57 -6.58 3.50
N GLY A 31 9.85 -7.85 3.21
CA GLY A 31 10.66 -8.73 4.04
C GLY A 31 12.15 -8.40 3.97
N ASN A 32 12.94 -9.18 4.71
CA ASN A 32 14.39 -9.02 4.72
C ASN A 32 14.99 -9.34 3.34
N THR A 33 15.88 -8.47 2.85
CA THR A 33 16.49 -8.58 1.53
C THR A 33 17.81 -7.80 1.50
N SER A 34 18.62 -8.00 0.45
CA SER A 34 19.84 -7.21 0.26
C SER A 34 19.53 -5.78 -0.18
N ARG A 35 20.40 -4.82 0.15
CA ARG A 35 20.29 -3.43 -0.31
C ARG A 35 20.16 -3.32 -1.84
N SER A 36 20.89 -4.14 -2.59
CA SER A 36 20.82 -4.14 -4.06
C SER A 36 19.47 -4.62 -4.58
N GLU A 37 18.90 -5.67 -3.97
CA GLU A 37 17.56 -6.15 -4.34
C GLU A 37 16.48 -5.13 -3.98
N PHE A 38 16.60 -4.47 -2.82
CA PHE A 38 15.69 -3.40 -2.43
C PHE A 38 15.76 -2.20 -3.39
N ILE A 39 16.96 -1.79 -3.82
CA ILE A 39 17.13 -0.73 -4.83
C ILE A 39 16.50 -1.14 -6.17
N LYS A 40 16.61 -2.41 -6.59
CA LYS A 40 15.93 -2.91 -7.79
C LYS A 40 14.41 -2.80 -7.67
N HIS A 41 13.86 -3.10 -6.49
CA HIS A 41 12.44 -2.90 -6.20
C HIS A 41 12.04 -1.42 -6.30
N LEU A 42 12.77 -0.50 -5.66
CA LEU A 42 12.49 0.94 -5.76
C LEU A 42 12.53 1.46 -7.20
N LYS A 43 13.52 1.06 -8.00
CA LYS A 43 13.63 1.46 -9.41
C LYS A 43 12.49 0.90 -10.28
N ARG A 44 11.86 -0.21 -9.86
CA ARG A 44 10.79 -0.86 -10.62
C ARG A 44 9.52 -0.01 -10.71
N TYR A 45 9.30 0.92 -9.78
CA TYR A 45 8.18 1.86 -9.81
C TYR A 45 8.16 2.71 -11.09
N ASN A 46 9.33 3.03 -11.66
CA ASN A 46 9.45 3.78 -12.91
C ASN A 46 9.43 2.90 -14.17
N SER A 47 8.86 1.70 -14.08
CA SER A 47 8.75 0.77 -15.22
C SER A 47 7.31 0.27 -15.40
N VAL A 48 7.03 -0.32 -16.56
CA VAL A 48 5.74 -0.95 -16.87
C VAL A 48 5.58 -2.34 -16.24
N ASN A 49 6.66 -2.94 -15.76
CA ASN A 49 6.65 -4.24 -15.11
C ASN A 49 5.98 -4.18 -13.73
N ASN A 50 5.42 -5.29 -13.26
CA ASN A 50 4.88 -5.36 -11.90
C ASN A 50 5.98 -5.03 -10.87
N HIS A 51 5.76 -4.01 -10.04
CA HIS A 51 6.71 -3.60 -9.00
C HIS A 51 6.66 -4.47 -7.74
N PHE A 52 5.63 -5.30 -7.60
CA PHE A 52 5.47 -6.26 -6.52
C PHE A 52 6.01 -7.66 -6.84
N SER A 53 6.59 -7.89 -8.02
CA SER A 53 7.10 -9.21 -8.43
C SER A 53 8.51 -9.52 -7.87
N PHE A 54 8.67 -9.36 -6.57
CA PHE A 54 9.87 -9.74 -5.82
C PHE A 54 9.47 -10.71 -4.70
N SER A 55 10.27 -11.75 -4.48
CA SER A 55 9.96 -12.79 -3.47
C SER A 55 9.90 -12.27 -2.04
N PHE A 56 10.51 -11.10 -1.77
CA PHE A 56 10.48 -10.44 -0.47
C PHE A 56 9.37 -9.38 -0.36
N VAL A 57 8.49 -9.22 -1.37
CA VAL A 57 7.41 -8.23 -1.34
C VAL A 57 6.07 -8.96 -1.32
N GLU A 58 5.29 -8.72 -0.27
CA GLU A 58 3.94 -9.24 -0.11
C GLU A 58 2.93 -8.10 -0.26
N THR A 59 1.80 -8.37 -0.93
CA THR A 59 0.73 -7.39 -1.11
C THR A 59 -0.63 -8.00 -0.77
N HIS A 60 -1.43 -7.23 -0.04
CA HIS A 60 -2.77 -7.62 0.37
C HIS A 60 -3.73 -6.45 0.23
N THR A 61 -4.95 -6.74 -0.22
CA THR A 61 -6.08 -5.81 -0.09
C THR A 61 -6.81 -6.14 1.20
N VAL A 62 -6.82 -5.21 2.15
CA VAL A 62 -7.37 -5.43 3.50
C VAL A 62 -8.39 -4.36 3.87
N ARG A 63 -9.30 -4.68 4.80
CA ARG A 63 -10.21 -3.71 5.43
C ARG A 63 -9.73 -3.26 6.81
N ALA A 64 -8.92 -4.09 7.46
CA ALA A 64 -8.31 -3.81 8.73
C ALA A 64 -6.99 -4.57 8.86
N VAL A 65 -6.05 -4.00 9.59
CA VAL A 65 -4.78 -4.65 9.94
C VAL A 65 -4.40 -4.31 11.37
N ARG A 66 -3.87 -5.30 12.09
CA ARG A 66 -3.25 -5.13 13.40
C ARG A 66 -1.75 -5.37 13.24
N LEU A 67 -0.94 -4.39 13.61
CA LEU A 67 0.51 -4.43 13.54
C LEU A 67 1.09 -4.42 14.95
N ARG A 68 2.01 -5.34 15.21
CA ARG A 68 2.73 -5.45 16.48
C ARG A 68 4.22 -5.59 16.19
N PRO A 69 5.08 -4.67 16.64
CA PRO A 69 6.53 -4.81 16.54
C PRO A 69 7.01 -6.08 17.27
N ARG A 70 7.99 -6.77 16.67
CA ARG A 70 8.47 -8.09 17.16
C ARG A 70 9.48 -7.99 18.32
N SER A 71 10.08 -6.82 18.59
CA SER A 71 11.18 -6.64 19.55
C SER A 71 11.08 -5.31 20.30
N GLN A 72 11.38 -5.33 21.61
CA GLN A 72 11.45 -4.18 22.53
C GLN A 72 12.89 -3.66 22.72
N ARG A 73 13.82 -4.01 21.81
CA ARG A 73 15.23 -3.60 21.90
C ARG A 73 15.65 -2.76 20.70
N SER A 74 16.01 -1.50 20.99
CA SER A 74 16.75 -0.50 20.19
C SER A 74 16.13 0.02 18.88
N TRP A 75 15.26 -0.74 18.20
CA TRP A 75 14.54 -0.31 16.98
C TRP A 75 13.04 -0.10 17.26
N SER A 76 12.63 -0.21 18.52
CA SER A 76 11.24 -0.16 18.97
C SER A 76 10.66 1.25 19.06
N ASP A 77 11.51 2.28 18.93
CA ASP A 77 11.12 3.68 19.08
C ASP A 77 11.07 4.41 17.73
N ASP A 78 11.27 3.70 16.61
CA ASP A 78 11.15 4.32 15.29
C ASP A 78 9.71 4.80 15.09
N PRO A 79 9.49 6.11 14.89
CA PRO A 79 8.15 6.66 14.80
C PRO A 79 7.45 6.17 13.54
N TRP A 80 6.15 5.95 13.65
CA TRP A 80 5.30 5.65 12.51
C TRP A 80 5.10 6.93 11.69
N ASN A 81 5.31 6.85 10.37
CA ASN A 81 4.89 7.92 9.48
C ASN A 81 3.40 7.76 9.14
N VAL A 82 2.58 8.76 9.48
CA VAL A 82 1.16 8.83 9.15
C VAL A 82 0.90 10.11 8.38
N ASN A 83 0.61 9.98 7.08
CA ASN A 83 0.36 11.11 6.18
C ASN A 83 1.49 12.17 6.14
N GLY A 84 2.74 11.77 6.39
CA GLY A 84 3.89 12.68 6.45
C GLY A 84 4.30 13.05 7.88
N ASP A 85 3.44 12.88 8.88
CA ASP A 85 3.74 13.18 10.28
C ASP A 85 4.36 11.97 10.99
N LEU A 86 5.35 12.21 11.85
CA LEU A 86 5.92 11.19 12.73
C LEU A 86 5.06 11.03 14.00
N ARG A 87 4.73 9.79 14.35
CA ARG A 87 3.92 9.43 15.51
C ARG A 87 4.59 8.34 16.32
N GLU A 88 4.77 8.61 17.61
CA GLU A 88 5.16 7.58 18.57
C GLU A 88 3.94 6.74 18.94
N VAL A 89 4.03 5.43 18.76
CA VAL A 89 2.94 4.49 19.11
C VAL A 89 3.53 3.38 19.99
N PRO A 90 3.01 3.18 21.22
CA PRO A 90 3.76 2.50 22.26
C PRO A 90 3.84 0.96 22.14
N SER A 91 3.06 0.28 21.28
CA SER A 91 3.14 -1.19 21.20
C SER A 91 2.31 -1.87 20.11
N GLU A 92 1.10 -1.39 19.80
CA GLU A 92 0.23 -2.02 18.82
C GLU A 92 -0.52 -0.95 18.03
N LEU A 93 -0.60 -1.15 16.71
CA LEU A 93 -1.36 -0.29 15.81
C LEU A 93 -2.52 -1.08 15.20
N LEU A 94 -3.73 -0.57 15.35
CA LEU A 94 -4.92 -1.09 14.67
C LEU A 94 -5.39 -0.07 13.64
N ILE A 95 -5.33 -0.45 12.37
CA ILE A 95 -5.78 0.38 11.26
C ILE A 95 -7.06 -0.23 10.69
N ARG A 96 -8.09 0.57 10.45
CA ARG A 96 -9.37 0.15 9.86
C ARG A 96 -9.84 1.14 8.80
N VAL A 97 -10.34 0.63 7.69
CA VAL A 97 -11.00 1.44 6.65
C VAL A 97 -12.45 1.67 7.06
N HIS A 98 -12.86 2.94 7.06
CA HIS A 98 -14.26 3.34 7.14
C HIS A 98 -14.72 3.73 5.73
N PRO A 99 -15.53 2.91 5.04
CA PRO A 99 -15.93 3.18 3.67
C PRO A 99 -16.83 4.43 3.61
N GLN A 100 -16.62 5.25 2.57
CA GLN A 100 -17.51 6.38 2.24
C GLN A 100 -17.69 7.40 3.38
N LEU A 101 -16.66 7.61 4.20
CA LEU A 101 -16.73 8.53 5.34
C LEU A 101 -16.85 10.00 4.92
N LEU A 102 -16.30 10.36 3.76
CA LEU A 102 -16.25 11.73 3.25
C LEU A 102 -16.73 11.78 1.81
N THR A 103 -17.47 12.83 1.47
CA THR A 103 -17.80 13.19 0.08
C THR A 103 -16.67 14.04 -0.49
N LEU A 104 -16.10 13.60 -1.60
CA LEU A 104 -15.03 14.31 -2.31
C LEU A 104 -15.56 14.79 -3.66
N PHE A 105 -15.25 16.04 -4.01
CA PHE A 105 -15.43 16.57 -5.35
C PHE A 105 -14.13 16.37 -6.13
N GLY A 106 -14.21 15.64 -7.24
CA GLY A 106 -13.08 15.40 -8.14
C GLY A 106 -13.49 15.63 -9.59
N GLY A 107 -12.50 15.81 -10.47
CA GLY A 107 -12.73 15.83 -11.92
C GLY A 107 -13.07 14.44 -12.48
N ASP A 108 -12.94 14.27 -13.80
CA ASP A 108 -13.35 13.07 -14.55
C ASP A 108 -13.04 11.76 -13.80
N ILE A 109 -14.11 11.14 -13.31
CA ILE A 109 -14.04 9.82 -12.69
C ILE A 109 -14.00 8.82 -13.84
N GLU A 110 -12.79 8.47 -14.28
CA GLU A 110 -12.65 7.25 -15.08
C GLU A 110 -13.08 6.06 -14.21
N GLU A 111 -14.19 5.43 -14.58
CA GLU A 111 -14.62 4.13 -14.07
C GLU A 111 -13.59 3.10 -14.52
N ALA A 112 -12.78 2.59 -13.59
CA ALA A 112 -11.91 1.48 -13.94
C ALA A 112 -12.76 0.21 -14.08
N GLU A 113 -12.75 -0.37 -15.28
CA GLU A 113 -13.38 -1.65 -15.59
C GLU A 113 -13.10 -2.66 -14.48
N GLU A 114 -14.16 -3.28 -13.94
CA GLU A 114 -14.02 -4.44 -13.09
C GLU A 114 -13.52 -5.59 -13.97
N ALA A 115 -12.30 -6.06 -13.73
CA ALA A 115 -11.89 -7.34 -14.27
C ALA A 115 -12.88 -8.38 -13.72
N HIS A 116 -13.72 -8.93 -14.59
CA HIS A 116 -14.58 -10.07 -14.27
C HIS A 116 -13.69 -11.25 -13.88
N ILE A 117 -13.43 -11.40 -12.58
CA ILE A 117 -12.82 -12.60 -12.04
C ILE A 117 -13.88 -13.70 -12.18
N LYS A 118 -13.81 -14.48 -13.25
CA LYS A 118 -14.51 -15.77 -13.30
C LYS A 118 -13.95 -16.61 -12.15
N CYS A 119 -14.70 -16.79 -11.06
CA CYS A 119 -14.37 -17.87 -10.15
C CYS A 119 -14.52 -19.17 -10.93
N SER A 120 -13.41 -19.84 -11.22
CA SER A 120 -13.40 -21.27 -11.58
C SER A 120 -13.41 -22.08 -10.29
N CYS A 121 -14.40 -21.81 -9.44
CA CYS A 121 -14.77 -22.67 -8.33
C CYS A 121 -15.22 -23.99 -8.96
N ILE A 122 -14.47 -25.08 -8.73
CA ILE A 122 -14.80 -26.47 -9.11
C ILE A 122 -16.01 -26.93 -8.30
#